data_AF-A0A2D5UEN1-F1
#
_entry.id   AF-A0A2D5UEN1-F1
#
_cell.length_a   1.000
_cell.length_b   1.000
_cell.length_c   1.000
_cell.angle_alpha   90.00
_cell.angle_beta   90.00
_cell.angle_gamma   90.00
#
_symmetry.space_group_name_H-M   'P 1'
#
loop_
_entity.id
_entity.type
_entity.pdbx_description
1 polymer ?
#
loop_
_entity_poly.entity_id
_entity_poly.type
_entity_poly.pdbx_seq_one_letter_code
_entity_poly.pdbx_strand_id
1 'polypeptide(L)' 'MFDCPNCAGIMLRLGEENGEDVLRAAQLISCPGCGERLPIDDDTPPGTLIRHDGAEFVLTKEFGAFALESS' A
#
# COMPACT_ATOMS: atom_id res chain seq x y z
N MET A 1 -7.47 10.18 -2.37
CA MET A 1 -6.22 10.20 -1.58
C MET A 1 -6.09 11.61 -1.02
N PHE A 2 -5.79 11.72 0.26
CA PHE A 2 -5.66 13.00 0.95
C PHE A 2 -4.21 13.18 1.38
N ASP A 3 -3.57 14.25 0.92
CA ASP A 3 -2.27 14.67 1.42
C ASP A 3 -2.49 15.41 2.75
N CYS A 4 -1.94 14.87 3.84
CA CYS A 4 -2.09 15.42 5.18
C CYS A 4 -0.74 15.99 5.66
N PRO A 5 -0.54 17.33 5.63
CA PRO A 5 0.74 17.94 6.00
C PRO A 5 1.08 17.74 7.49
N ASN A 6 0.08 17.51 8.35
CA ASN A 6 0.28 17.24 9.78
C ASN A 6 0.46 15.75 10.09
N CYS A 7 0.32 14.87 9.10
CA CYS A 7 0.47 13.42 9.26
C CYS A 7 1.88 12.97 8.83
N ALA A 8 2.87 13.85 8.89
CA ALA A 8 4.25 13.57 8.46
C ALA A 8 4.37 13.04 7.01
N GLY A 9 3.46 13.45 6.11
CA GLY A 9 3.44 12.97 4.73
C GLY A 9 2.91 11.54 4.55
N ILE A 10 2.28 10.96 5.59
CA ILE A 10 1.57 9.68 5.49
C ILE A 10 0.34 9.87 4.60
N MET A 11 0.19 8.97 3.63
CA MET A 11 -0.98 8.91 2.77
C MET A 11 -2.15 8.29 3.53
N LEU A 12 -3.30 8.96 3.51
CA LEU A 12 -4.53 8.46 4.12
C LEU A 12 -5.54 8.03 3.07
N ARG A 13 -6.16 6.89 3.31
CA ARG A 13 -7.26 6.33 2.52
C ARG A 13 -8.50 6.22 3.39
N LEU A 14 -9.65 6.59 2.82
CA LEU A 14 -10.94 6.33 3.45
C LEU A 14 -11.26 4.84 3.34
N GLY A 15 -11.54 4.21 4.47
CA GLY A 15 -12.04 2.85 4.58
C GLY A 15 -13.26 2.79 5.50
N GLU A 16 -13.83 1.60 5.67
CA GLU A 16 -14.95 1.36 6.58
C GLU A 16 -14.51 0.37 7.67
N GLU A 17 -14.83 0.67 8.92
CA GLU A 17 -14.58 -0.20 10.06
C GLU A 17 -15.78 -0.16 11.00
N ASN A 18 -16.38 -1.33 11.30
CA ASN A 18 -17.59 -1.44 12.12
C ASN A 18 -18.80 -0.59 11.64
N GLY A 19 -18.88 -0.30 10.34
CA GLY A 19 -19.93 0.54 9.75
C GLY A 19 -19.69 2.05 9.90
N GLU A 20 -18.49 2.44 10.32
CA GLU A 20 -18.06 3.84 10.41
C GLU A 20 -16.95 4.11 9.38
N ASP A 21 -16.99 5.30 8.78
CA ASP A 21 -15.93 5.80 7.92
C ASP A 21 -14.67 6.10 8.76
N VAL A 22 -13.56 5.45 8.42
CA VAL A 22 -12.28 5.63 9.10
C VAL A 22 -11.18 6.00 8.10
N LEU A 23 -10.20 6.78 8.56
CA LEU A 23 -8.98 7.06 7.80
C LEU A 23 -7.92 6.04 8.16
N ARG A 24 -7.45 5.28 7.16
CA ARG A 24 -6.37 4.30 7.30
C ARG A 24 -5.09 4.81 6.66
N ALA A 25 -3.97 4.47 7.27
CA ALA A 25 -2.66 4.76 6.71
C ALA A 25 -2.39 3.81 5.53
N ALA A 26 -1.92 4.38 4.44
CA ALA A 26 -1.47 3.66 3.27
C ALA A 26 -0.04 4.09 2.92
N GLN A 27 0.73 3.14 2.40
CA GLN A 27 2.04 3.39 1.83
C GLN A 27 1.97 3.32 0.30
N LEU A 28 2.76 4.14 -0.38
CA LEU A 28 2.93 4.04 -1.83
C LEU A 28 4.16 3.20 -2.13
N ILE A 29 3.96 2.12 -2.87
CA ILE A 29 5.06 1.26 -3.34
C ILE A 29 5.12 1.27 -4.86
N SER A 30 6.33 1.18 -5.41
CA SER A 30 6.51 1.17 -6.86
C SER A 30 6.32 -0.24 -7.41
N CYS A 31 5.52 -0.38 -8.46
CA CYS A 31 5.47 -1.61 -9.24
C CYS A 31 6.81 -1.81 -9.97
N PRO A 32 7.47 -2.98 -9.84
CA PRO A 32 8.74 -3.25 -10.50
C PRO A 32 8.59 -3.46 -12.02
N GLY A 33 7.37 -3.74 -12.52
CA GLY A 33 7.09 -3.90 -13.95
C GLY A 33 6.97 -2.56 -14.70
N CYS A 34 6.05 -1.70 -14.27
CA CYS A 34 5.72 -0.45 -14.98
C CYS A 34 6.19 0.84 -14.27
N GLY A 35 6.63 0.76 -13.01
CA GLY A 35 7.05 1.92 -12.21
C GLY A 35 5.91 2.73 -11.58
N GLU A 36 4.65 2.35 -11.81
CA GLU A 36 3.49 3.01 -11.19
C GLU A 36 3.52 2.84 -9.66
N ARG A 37 3.10 3.88 -8.93
CA ARG A 37 3.00 3.81 -7.47
C ARG A 37 1.61 3.32 -7.05
N LEU A 38 1.60 2.21 -6.34
CA LEU A 38 0.39 1.54 -5.86
C LEU A 38 0.19 1.83 -4.37
N PRO A 39 -1.02 2.20 -3.93
CA PRO A 39 -1.34 2.32 -2.52
C PRO A 39 -1.53 0.94 -1.91
N ILE A 40 -0.83 0.66 -0.81
CA ILE A 40 -0.98 -0.53 0.02
C ILE A 40 -1.34 -0.09 1.43
N ASP A 41 -2.40 -0.65 1.98
CA ASP A 41 -2.82 -0.36 3.35
C ASP A 41 -1.80 -0.93 4.34
N ASP A 42 -1.48 -0.22 5.42
CA ASP A 42 -0.39 -0.61 6.34
C ASP A 42 -0.64 -1.97 7.03
N ASP A 43 -1.92 -2.35 7.16
CA ASP A 43 -2.37 -3.64 7.69
C ASP A 43 -2.31 -4.80 6.68
N THR A 44 -1.94 -4.53 5.42
CA THR A 44 -1.80 -5.60 4.41
C THR A 44 -0.69 -6.57 4.83
N PRO A 45 -0.97 -7.88 4.95
CA PRO A 45 0.02 -8.83 5.42
C PRO A 45 1.13 -9.06 4.38
N PRO A 46 2.41 -9.15 4.79
CA PRO A 46 3.47 -9.65 3.94
C PRO A 46 3.14 -11.06 3.42
N GLY A 47 3.55 -11.38 2.20
CA GLY A 47 3.16 -12.59 1.48
C GLY A 47 1.88 -12.44 0.65
N THR A 48 1.17 -11.31 0.75
CA THR A 48 0.00 -11.03 -0.10
C THR A 48 0.42 -10.97 -1.57
N LEU A 49 -0.33 -11.66 -2.43
CA LEU A 49 -0.15 -11.58 -3.88
C LEU A 49 -0.85 -10.34 -4.42
N ILE A 50 -0.08 -9.48 -5.09
CA ILE A 50 -0.55 -8.26 -5.74
C ILE A 50 -0.42 -8.46 -7.24
N ARG A 51 -1.55 -8.34 -7.95
CA ARG A 51 -1.58 -8.42 -9.42
C ARG A 51 -1.63 -7.02 -10.01
N HIS A 52 -0.62 -6.65 -10.78
CA HIS A 52 -0.55 -5.37 -11.47
C HIS A 52 0.23 -5.51 -12.78
N ASP A 53 -0.15 -4.71 -13.79
CA ASP A 53 0.49 -4.73 -15.12
C ASP A 53 0.60 -6.12 -15.77
N GLY A 54 -0.41 -6.98 -15.52
CA GLY A 54 -0.44 -8.34 -16.04
C GLY A 54 0.52 -9.33 -15.35
N ALA A 55 1.28 -8.90 -14.35
CA ALA A 55 2.18 -9.73 -13.55
C ALA A 55 1.67 -9.90 -12.10
N GLU A 56 2.17 -10.93 -11.43
CA GLU A 56 1.90 -11.21 -10.02
C GLU A 56 3.18 -10.99 -9.21
N PHE A 57 3.03 -10.25 -8.11
CA PHE A 57 4.11 -9.88 -7.21
C PHE A 57 3.75 -10.31 -5.80
N VAL A 58 4.77 -10.70 -5.02
CA VAL A 58 4.63 -10.93 -3.59
C VAL A 58 4.94 -9.62 -2.86
N LEU A 59 4.04 -9.22 -1.98
CA LEU A 59 4.28 -8.10 -1.07
C LEU A 59 5.25 -8.54 0.03
N THR A 60 6.41 -7.91 0.11
CA THR A 60 7.39 -8.14 1.19
C THR A 60 7.52 -6.89 2.06
N LYS A 61 7.94 -7.07 3.31
CA LYS A 61 8.15 -5.97 4.26
C LYS A 61 9.52 -6.13 4.91
N GLU A 62 10.45 -5.26 4.55
CA GLU A 62 11.82 -5.25 5.07
C GLU A 62 12.12 -3.89 5.69
N PHE A 63 12.78 -3.89 6.85
CA PHE A 63 13.14 -2.66 7.59
C PHE A 63 11.97 -1.68 7.81
N GLY A 64 10.73 -2.19 7.88
CA GLY A 64 9.52 -1.38 8.07
C GLY A 64 8.90 -0.80 6.80
N ALA A 65 9.49 -1.04 5.62
CA ALA A 65 8.99 -0.59 4.32
C ALA A 65 8.45 -1.76 3.50
N PHE A 66 7.34 -1.52 2.78
CA PHE A 66 6.80 -2.50 1.84
C PHE A 66 7.52 -2.46 0.49
N ALA A 67 7.67 -3.62 -0.15
CA ALA A 67 8.18 -3.77 -1.50
C ALA A 67 7.37 -4.83 -2.28
N LEU A 68 7.41 -4.75 -3.61
CA LEU A 68 6.89 -5.78 -4.50
C LEU A 68 8.04 -6.55 -5.13
N GLU A 69 8.00 -7.87 -4.98
CA GLU A 69 8.98 -8.78 -5.60
C GLU A 69 8.28 -9.71 -6.58
N SER A 70 8.91 -9.99 -7.71
CA SER A 70 8.39 -10.98 -8.66
C SER A 70 8.36 -12.36 -8.01
N SER A 71 7.21 -13.04 -8.09
CA SER A 71 7.03 -14.38 -7.53
C SER A 71 7.86 -15.46 -8.21
#